data_AF-A0A1X7AMV6-F1
#
_entry.id   AF-A0A1X7AMV6-F1
#
_cell.length_a   1.000
_cell.length_b   1.000
_cell.length_c   1.000
_cell.angle_alpha   90.00
_cell.angle_beta   90.00
_cell.angle_gamma   90.00
#
_symmetry.space_group_name_H-M   'P 1'
#
loop_
_entity.id
_entity.type
_entity.pdbx_description
1 polymer ?
#
loop_
_entity_poly.entity_id
_entity_poly.type
_entity_poly.pdbx_seq_one_letter_code
_entity_poly.pdbx_strand_id
1 'polypeptide(L)'
;MESKLFDEEDIKQEAKKHNDFLNTGVGLISFTLALTCLSFNDPQKAALLCFPIVLGILLQARNHFPPTLREIKILEKETKDEHVIEVRKYLDKKYLGVKSLLTKNLLYWYGCSFYLVVLVIHEYIDVVIELIFKYL
;
A
#
# COMPACT_ATOMS: atom_id res chain seq x y z
N MET A 1 12.41 -17.16 18.39
CA MET A 1 13.78 -17.50 17.97
C MET A 1 14.56 -16.20 18.01
N GLU A 2 15.21 -15.91 19.13
CA GLU A 2 16.06 -14.72 19.27
C GLU A 2 17.37 -15.02 18.54
N SER A 3 17.43 -14.72 17.24
CA SER A 3 18.74 -14.59 16.61
C SER A 3 19.29 -13.24 17.06
N LYS A 4 20.47 -13.23 17.68
CA LYS A 4 21.22 -12.02 18.07
C LYS A 4 21.60 -11.10 16.87
N LEU A 5 20.99 -11.31 15.71
CA LEU A 5 21.25 -10.62 14.46
C LEU A 5 20.37 -9.38 14.30
N PHE A 6 19.13 -9.36 14.83
CA PHE A 6 18.19 -8.24 14.67
C PHE A 6 17.22 -8.12 15.85
N ASP A 7 16.80 -6.89 16.17
CA ASP A 7 15.70 -6.64 17.12
C ASP A 7 14.34 -6.79 16.39
N GLU A 8 13.51 -7.71 16.86
CA GLU A 8 12.20 -7.95 16.28
C GLU A 8 11.24 -6.76 16.47
N GLU A 9 11.42 -5.97 17.53
CA GLU A 9 10.60 -4.78 17.77
C GLU A 9 10.92 -3.68 16.75
N ASP A 10 12.19 -3.53 16.35
CA ASP A 10 12.59 -2.59 15.29
C ASP A 10 11.94 -2.97 13.95
N ILE A 11 11.99 -4.25 13.56
CA ILE A 11 11.36 -4.75 12.33
C ILE A 11 9.84 -4.51 12.36
N LYS A 12 9.20 -4.72 13.51
CA LYS A 12 7.77 -4.46 13.69
C LYS A 12 7.44 -2.97 13.54
N GLN A 13 8.27 -2.07 14.07
CA GLN A 13 8.08 -0.63 13.90
C GLN A 13 8.31 -0.18 12.45
N GLU A 14 9.32 -0.70 11.76
CA GLU A 14 9.55 -0.43 10.35
C GLU A 14 8.40 -0.90 9.48
N ALA A 15 7.92 -2.13 9.70
CA ALA A 15 6.77 -2.66 8.99
C ALA A 15 5.49 -1.86 9.29
N LYS A 16 5.33 -1.36 10.52
CA LYS A 16 4.23 -0.45 10.86
C LYS A 16 4.33 0.86 10.07
N LYS A 17 5.50 1.52 10.07
CA LYS A 17 5.73 2.76 9.28
C LYS A 17 5.44 2.56 7.80
N HIS A 18 5.84 1.43 7.24
CA HIS A 18 5.53 1.08 5.85
C HIS A 18 4.03 0.98 5.60
N ASN A 19 3.30 0.25 6.46
CA ASN A 19 1.84 0.13 6.36
C ASN A 19 1.11 1.46 6.59
N ASP A 20 1.58 2.28 7.54
CA ASP A 20 1.04 3.61 7.80
C ASP A 20 1.21 4.53 6.57
N PHE A 21 2.35 4.43 5.88
CA PHE A 21 2.60 5.12 4.61
C PHE A 21 1.69 4.61 3.48
N LEU A 22 1.47 3.29 3.37
CA LEU A 22 0.52 2.74 2.39
C LEU A 22 -0.90 3.25 2.63
N ASN A 23 -1.38 3.23 3.87
CA ASN A 23 -2.73 3.69 4.19
C ASN A 23 -2.90 5.19 4.03
N THR A 24 -1.98 5.98 4.61
CA THR A 24 -2.13 7.44 4.69
C THR A 24 -1.54 8.13 3.47
N GLY A 25 -0.32 7.76 3.09
CA GLY A 25 0.35 8.33 1.93
C GLY A 25 -0.33 7.90 0.64
N VAL A 26 -0.52 6.61 0.42
CA VAL A 26 -1.11 6.14 -0.84
C VAL A 26 -2.64 6.13 -0.79
N GLY A 27 -3.24 5.45 0.20
CA GLY A 27 -4.68 5.24 0.28
C GLY A 27 -5.48 6.53 0.40
N LEU A 28 -5.22 7.32 1.45
CA LEU A 28 -5.95 8.55 1.71
C LEU A 28 -5.77 9.59 0.59
N ILE A 29 -4.55 9.76 0.06
CA ILE A 29 -4.31 10.71 -1.04
C ILE A 29 -5.00 10.24 -2.31
N SER A 30 -4.92 8.95 -2.68
CA SER A 30 -5.62 8.41 -3.85
C SER A 30 -7.13 8.59 -3.73
N PHE A 31 -7.69 8.32 -2.54
CA PHE A 31 -9.11 8.54 -2.25
C PHE A 31 -9.50 10.02 -2.37
N THR A 32 -8.72 10.93 -1.79
CA THR A 32 -9.00 12.37 -1.83
C THR A 32 -8.92 12.91 -3.26
N LEU A 33 -7.93 12.48 -4.04
CA LEU A 33 -7.82 12.83 -5.46
C LEU A 33 -9.00 12.29 -6.25
N ALA A 34 -9.38 11.03 -6.06
CA ALA A 34 -10.54 10.43 -6.71
C ALA A 34 -11.82 11.20 -6.40
N LEU A 35 -12.05 11.51 -5.11
CA LEU A 35 -13.22 12.29 -4.67
C LEU A 35 -13.22 13.69 -5.30
N THR A 36 -12.06 14.32 -5.42
CA THR A 36 -11.93 15.63 -6.07
C THR A 36 -12.21 15.54 -7.57
N CYS A 37 -11.79 14.45 -8.23
CA CYS A 37 -12.04 14.23 -9.65
C CYS A 37 -13.55 14.15 -9.96
N LEU A 38 -14.35 13.60 -9.05
CA LEU A 38 -15.81 13.51 -9.20
C LEU A 38 -16.51 14.88 -9.30
N SER A 39 -15.88 15.95 -8.82
CA SER A 39 -16.44 17.31 -8.90
C SER A 39 -16.25 17.98 -10.27
N PHE A 40 -15.53 17.34 -11.20
CA PHE A 40 -15.32 17.87 -12.55
C PHE A 40 -16.36 17.34 -13.53
N ASN A 41 -16.56 18.05 -14.64
CA ASN A 41 -17.48 17.64 -15.71
C ASN A 41 -17.07 16.31 -16.38
N ASP A 42 -15.78 15.97 -16.34
CA ASP A 42 -15.25 14.70 -16.83
C ASP A 42 -14.27 14.13 -15.79
N PRO A 43 -14.79 13.42 -14.78
CA PRO A 43 -14.00 12.81 -13.70
C PRO A 43 -12.93 11.84 -14.20
N GLN A 44 -13.17 11.15 -15.31
CA GLN A 44 -12.21 10.22 -15.88
C GLN A 44 -10.98 10.95 -16.42
N LYS A 45 -11.17 12.04 -17.17
CA LYS A 45 -10.04 12.86 -17.65
C LYS A 45 -9.30 13.53 -16.49
N ALA A 46 -10.02 14.00 -15.47
CA ALA A 46 -9.41 14.56 -14.26
C ALA A 46 -8.56 13.50 -13.54
N ALA A 47 -9.10 12.29 -13.36
CA ALA A 47 -8.37 11.17 -12.78
C ALA A 47 -7.14 10.82 -13.62
N LEU A 48 -7.25 10.73 -14.94
CA LEU A 48 -6.13 10.46 -15.83
C LEU A 48 -5.01 11.51 -15.69
N LEU A 49 -5.37 12.78 -15.54
CA LEU A 49 -4.41 13.85 -15.27
C LEU A 49 -3.72 13.71 -13.91
N CYS A 50 -4.46 13.24 -12.89
CA CYS A 50 -3.92 12.97 -11.55
C CYS A 50 -3.13 11.64 -11.46
N PHE A 51 -3.20 10.77 -12.47
CA PHE A 51 -2.57 9.44 -12.45
C PHE A 51 -1.06 9.46 -12.20
N PRO A 52 -0.28 10.36 -12.82
CA PRO A 52 1.16 10.47 -12.53
C PRO A 52 1.46 10.80 -11.06
N ILE A 53 0.58 11.55 -10.38
CA ILE A 53 0.74 11.88 -8.96
C ILE A 53 0.55 10.62 -8.12
N VAL A 54 -0.54 9.87 -8.34
CA VAL A 54 -0.81 8.60 -7.65
C VAL A 54 0.31 7.60 -7.91
N LEU A 55 0.78 7.49 -9.15
CA LEU A 55 1.91 6.63 -9.51
C LEU A 55 3.21 7.06 -8.81
N GLY A 56 3.49 8.35 -8.73
CA GLY A 56 4.66 8.88 -8.03
C GLY A 56 4.68 8.51 -6.54
N ILE A 57 3.54 8.60 -5.88
CA ILE A 57 3.39 8.22 -4.46
C ILE A 57 3.54 6.70 -4.29
N LEU A 58 2.97 5.90 -5.19
CA LEU A 58 3.15 4.45 -5.22
C LEU A 58 4.63 4.06 -5.40
N LEU A 59 5.36 4.74 -6.27
CA LEU A 59 6.80 4.51 -6.43
C LEU A 59 7.57 4.89 -5.17
N GLN A 60 7.17 5.97 -4.48
CA GLN A 60 7.77 6.38 -3.21
C GLN A 60 7.51 5.38 -2.07
N ALA A 61 6.43 4.60 -2.13
CA ALA A 61 6.19 3.51 -1.16
C ALA A 61 7.32 2.47 -1.17
N ARG A 62 8.01 2.27 -2.31
CA ARG A 62 9.18 1.39 -2.40
C ARG A 62 10.36 1.87 -1.55
N ASN A 63 10.50 3.18 -1.38
CA ASN A 63 11.56 3.76 -0.55
C ASN A 63 11.27 3.64 0.94
N HIS A 64 10.00 3.46 1.31
CA HIS A 64 9.56 3.22 2.69
C HIS A 64 9.54 1.73 3.06
N PHE A 65 10.09 0.86 2.21
CA PHE A 65 10.19 -0.56 2.53
C PHE A 65 11.13 -0.77 3.73
N PRO A 66 10.80 -1.65 4.69
CA PRO A 66 11.60 -1.85 5.90
C PRO A 66 13.08 -2.13 5.59
N PRO A 67 14.01 -1.25 6.01
CA PRO A 67 15.43 -1.39 5.68
C PRO A 67 16.02 -2.67 6.27
N THR A 68 15.60 -3.12 7.44
CA THR A 68 16.11 -4.36 8.04
C THR A 68 15.79 -5.59 7.18
N LEU A 69 14.57 -5.67 6.63
CA LEU A 69 14.20 -6.74 5.70
C LEU A 69 14.96 -6.65 4.36
N ARG A 70 15.30 -5.42 3.92
CA ARG A 70 16.14 -5.21 2.74
C ARG A 70 17.56 -5.72 2.98
N GLU A 71 18.14 -5.45 4.15
CA GLU A 71 19.47 -5.93 4.53
C GLU A 71 19.51 -7.45 4.65
N ILE A 72 18.52 -8.07 5.29
CA ILE A 72 18.41 -9.54 5.37
C ILE A 72 18.37 -10.17 3.97
N LYS A 73 17.71 -9.52 3.01
CA LYS A 73 17.65 -9.98 1.61
C LYS A 73 18.98 -9.82 0.87
N ILE A 74 19.84 -8.89 1.27
CA ILE A 74 21.20 -8.74 0.74
C ILE A 74 22.10 -9.81 1.36
N LEU A 75 22.06 -9.95 2.69
CA LEU A 75 22.78 -10.98 3.45
C LEU A 75 22.49 -12.39 2.91
N GLU A 76 21.23 -12.72 2.66
CA GLU A 76 20.83 -13.99 2.04
C GLU A 76 21.52 -14.24 0.70
N LYS A 77 21.65 -13.21 -0.15
CA LYS A 77 22.29 -13.35 -1.46
C LYS A 77 23.79 -13.56 -1.35
N GLU A 78 24.42 -12.96 -0.34
CA GLU A 78 25.87 -13.02 -0.11
C GLU A 78 26.29 -14.33 0.56
N THR A 79 25.59 -14.74 1.61
CA THR A 79 25.95 -15.94 2.39
C THR A 79 25.30 -17.22 1.88
N LYS A 80 24.11 -17.14 1.26
CA LYS A 80 23.27 -18.30 0.90
C LYS A 80 23.02 -19.25 2.07
N ASP A 81 23.10 -18.74 3.29
CA ASP A 81 22.89 -19.51 4.52
C ASP A 81 21.40 -19.87 4.66
N GLU A 82 21.15 -21.15 4.90
CA GLU A 82 19.82 -21.72 5.06
C GLU A 82 19.07 -21.11 6.27
N HIS A 83 19.82 -20.78 7.33
CA HIS A 83 19.26 -20.11 8.51
C HIS A 83 18.79 -18.69 8.20
N VAL A 84 19.54 -17.93 7.39
CA VAL A 84 19.17 -16.56 6.96
C VAL A 84 17.93 -16.59 6.07
N ILE A 85 17.82 -17.59 5.19
CA ILE A 85 16.64 -17.80 4.34
C ILE A 85 15.40 -18.06 5.20
N GLU A 86 15.51 -18.91 6.22
CA GLU A 86 14.39 -19.25 7.10
C GLU A 86 13.92 -18.05 7.93
N VAL A 87 14.86 -17.31 8.54
CA VAL A 87 14.57 -16.08 9.28
C VAL A 87 13.90 -15.04 8.38
N ARG A 88 14.40 -14.83 7.16
CA ARG A 88 13.75 -13.92 6.19
C ARG A 88 12.31 -14.34 5.92
N LYS A 89 12.07 -15.61 5.56
CA LYS A 89 10.74 -16.11 5.23
C LYS A 89 9.77 -15.94 6.39
N TYR A 90 10.22 -16.20 7.62
CA TYR A 90 9.42 -16.00 8.83
C TYR A 90 9.04 -14.52 9.01
N LEU A 91 10.01 -13.61 8.93
CA LEU A 91 9.77 -12.17 9.12
C LEU A 91 8.89 -11.58 8.01
N ASP A 92 9.15 -11.95 6.75
CA ASP A 92 8.33 -11.53 5.60
C ASP A 92 6.88 -11.99 5.82
N LYS A 93 6.67 -13.28 6.13
CA LYS A 93 5.32 -13.81 6.35
C LYS A 93 4.60 -13.14 7.52
N LYS A 94 5.32 -12.82 8.59
CA LYS A 94 4.75 -12.22 9.81
C LYS A 94 4.39 -10.76 9.64
N TYR A 95 5.26 -9.96 8.99
CA TYR A 95 5.14 -8.51 8.97
C TYR A 95 4.68 -7.93 7.63
N LEU A 96 5.13 -8.49 6.50
CA LEU A 96 4.87 -7.99 5.15
C LEU A 96 4.09 -8.96 4.25
N GLY A 97 3.70 -10.12 4.77
CA GLY A 97 3.03 -11.15 3.99
C GLY A 97 1.69 -10.66 3.45
N VAL A 98 1.18 -11.34 2.42
CA VAL A 98 -0.10 -11.03 1.74
C VAL A 98 -1.24 -10.83 2.75
N LYS A 99 -1.28 -11.63 3.83
CA LYS A 99 -2.27 -11.47 4.90
C LYS A 99 -2.13 -10.13 5.63
N SER A 100 -0.90 -9.73 5.99
CA SER A 100 -0.62 -8.43 6.63
C SER A 100 -1.01 -7.29 5.70
N LEU A 101 -0.65 -7.42 4.41
CA LEU A 101 -0.93 -6.41 3.40
C LEU A 101 -2.44 -6.23 3.12
N LEU A 102 -3.23 -7.30 3.18
CA LEU A 102 -4.69 -7.22 3.02
C LEU A 102 -5.40 -6.72 4.29
N THR A 103 -4.99 -7.20 5.46
CA THR A 103 -5.70 -6.91 6.72
C THR A 103 -5.33 -5.57 7.34
N LYS A 104 -4.08 -5.11 7.18
CA LYS A 104 -3.59 -3.87 7.79
C LYS A 104 -3.66 -2.67 6.86
N ASN A 105 -3.80 -2.88 5.55
CA ASN A 105 -3.80 -1.79 4.57
C ASN A 105 -5.19 -1.58 3.94
N LEU A 106 -6.25 -1.59 4.76
CA LEU A 106 -7.63 -1.42 4.28
C LEU A 106 -7.84 -0.08 3.57
N LEU A 107 -7.28 1.01 4.11
CA LEU A 107 -7.43 2.35 3.54
C LEU A 107 -6.66 2.49 2.22
N TYR A 108 -5.48 1.86 2.13
CA TYR A 108 -4.75 1.72 0.87
C TYR A 108 -5.61 1.05 -0.20
N TRP A 109 -6.16 -0.13 0.10
CA TRP A 109 -6.98 -0.87 -0.86
C TRP A 109 -8.22 -0.09 -1.27
N TYR A 110 -8.93 0.47 -0.30
CA TYR A 110 -10.12 1.26 -0.56
C TYR A 110 -9.80 2.49 -1.43
N GLY A 111 -8.77 3.27 -1.07
CA GLY A 111 -8.41 4.47 -1.81
C GLY A 111 -7.91 4.19 -3.23
N CYS A 112 -7.08 3.16 -3.41
CA CYS A 112 -6.61 2.76 -4.74
C CYS A 112 -7.74 2.19 -5.59
N SER A 113 -8.58 1.31 -5.04
CA SER A 113 -9.72 0.74 -5.76
C SER A 113 -10.72 1.81 -6.16
N PHE A 114 -11.05 2.73 -5.26
CA PHE A 114 -11.95 3.84 -5.54
C PHE A 114 -11.40 4.74 -6.66
N TYR A 115 -10.11 5.09 -6.59
CA TYR A 115 -9.45 5.84 -7.64
C TYR A 115 -9.47 5.12 -9.00
N LEU A 116 -9.22 3.79 -9.03
CA LEU A 116 -9.31 2.98 -10.24
C LEU A 116 -10.74 2.94 -10.82
N VAL A 117 -11.76 2.91 -9.96
CA VAL A 117 -13.16 2.99 -10.40
C VAL A 117 -13.44 4.32 -11.10
N VAL A 118 -12.99 5.45 -10.52
CA VAL A 118 -13.09 6.77 -11.18
C VAL A 118 -12.34 6.81 -12.51
N LEU A 119 -11.17 6.16 -12.59
CA LEU A 119 -10.35 6.14 -13.79
C LEU A 119 -10.91 5.24 -14.91
N VAL A 120 -11.58 4.13 -14.59
CA VAL A 120 -11.96 3.09 -15.56
C VAL A 120 -13.46 3.04 -15.83
N ILE A 121 -14.30 3.27 -14.83
CA ILE A 121 -15.74 2.95 -14.86
C ILE A 121 -16.58 4.17 -14.47
N HIS A 122 -16.29 5.34 -15.04
CA HIS A 122 -17.06 6.54 -14.69
C HIS A 122 -18.54 6.43 -15.09
N GLU A 123 -18.89 5.72 -16.17
CA GLU A 123 -20.27 5.54 -16.65
C GLU A 123 -21.24 4.92 -15.63
N TYR A 124 -20.76 4.26 -14.57
CA TYR A 124 -21.61 3.63 -13.55
C TYR A 124 -21.47 4.27 -12.15
N ILE A 125 -20.67 5.33 -12.03
CA ILE A 125 -20.40 5.96 -10.73
C ILE A 125 -21.63 6.67 -10.20
N ASP A 126 -22.43 7.30 -11.06
CA ASP A 126 -23.65 7.99 -10.63
C ASP A 126 -24.62 7.02 -9.92
N VAL A 127 -24.78 5.80 -10.45
CA VAL A 127 -25.61 4.75 -9.84
C VAL A 127 -25.06 4.30 -8.49
N VAL A 128 -23.73 4.15 -8.37
CA VAL A 128 -23.08 3.71 -7.12
C VAL A 128 -23.14 4.81 -6.05
N ILE A 129 -22.89 6.06 -6.41
CA ILE A 129 -22.99 7.21 -5.52
C ILE A 129 -24.44 7.39 -5.06
N GLU A 130 -25.40 7.31 -5.98
CA GLU A 130 -26.82 7.41 -5.66
C GLU A 130 -27.26 6.27 -4.73
N LEU A 131 -26.77 5.04 -4.92
CA LEU A 131 -26.97 3.94 -3.99
C LEU A 131 -26.36 4.22 -2.61
N ILE A 132 -25.10 4.66 -2.54
CA ILE A 132 -24.42 4.91 -1.25
C ILE A 132 -25.13 6.01 -0.45
N PHE A 133 -25.47 7.13 -1.09
CA PHE A 133 -26.16 8.25 -0.42
C PHE A 133 -27.64 7.98 -0.13
N LYS A 134 -28.28 7.05 -0.83
CA LYS A 134 -29.67 6.66 -0.55
C LYS A 134 -29.81 5.75 0.67
N TYR A 135 -28.74 5.06 1.07
CA TYR A 135 -28.72 4.14 2.23
C TYR A 135 -27.90 4.68 3.42
N LEU A 136 -27.43 5.93 3.35
CA LEU A 136 -26.82 6.70 4.43
C LEU A 136 -27.84 7.72 4.96
#